data_AF-A0A6B2LIS6-F1
#
_entry.id   AF-A0A6B2LIS6-F1
#
_cell.length_a   1.000
_cell.length_b   1.000
_cell.length_c   1.000
_cell.angle_alpha   90.00
_cell.angle_beta   90.00
_cell.angle_gamma   90.00
#
_symmetry.space_group_name_H-M   'P 1'
#
loop_
_entity.id
_entity.type
_entity.pdbx_description
1 polymer ?
#
loop_
_entity_poly.entity_id
_entity_poly.type
_entity_poly.pdbx_seq_one_letter_code
_entity_poly.pdbx_strand_id
1 'polypeptide(L)'
;MKLRKVISNAIASDPAYFNEGILGKKNYDYQKYIEQPNTWGGSVELNIFSDYFKTEIMAYDVTRKRGNCFGEAKYSQRVYLLYDGIHYDVLVWNLVPSSPQSDFDVTVFNAKDSAIEREFIKVMEKEHASGKYVDEYNYTLQCLQCGQKFVGNSAAVAHAKATQHDQFGQASN
;
A
#
# COMPACT_ATOMS: atom_id res chain seq x y z
N MET A 1 -8.17 -15.38 -5.81
CA MET A 1 -9.59 -15.17 -6.20
C MET A 1 -10.56 -15.02 -5.01
N LYS A 2 -10.45 -15.80 -3.91
CA LYS A 2 -11.41 -15.74 -2.79
C LYS A 2 -11.54 -14.36 -2.12
N LEU A 3 -10.42 -13.69 -1.81
CA LEU A 3 -10.43 -12.38 -1.15
C LEU A 3 -10.96 -11.25 -2.05
N ARG A 4 -10.65 -11.27 -3.35
CA ARG A 4 -11.21 -10.30 -4.33
C ARG A 4 -12.74 -10.40 -4.41
N LYS A 5 -13.30 -11.60 -4.32
CA LYS A 5 -14.76 -11.81 -4.23
C LYS A 5 -15.36 -11.27 -2.93
N VAL A 6 -14.64 -11.36 -1.80
CA VAL A 6 -15.09 -10.74 -0.54
C VAL A 6 -15.23 -9.22 -0.72
N ILE A 7 -14.24 -8.58 -1.34
CA ILE A 7 -14.28 -7.15 -1.64
C ILE A 7 -15.45 -6.80 -2.57
N SER A 8 -15.55 -7.51 -3.71
CA SER A 8 -16.61 -7.29 -4.71
C SER A 8 -18.01 -7.40 -4.08
N ASN A 9 -18.23 -8.43 -3.27
CA ASN A 9 -19.50 -8.63 -2.56
C ASN A 9 -19.78 -7.52 -1.52
N ALA A 10 -18.76 -7.08 -0.78
CA ALA A 10 -18.92 -5.98 0.17
C ALA A 10 -19.31 -4.68 -0.53
N ILE A 11 -18.64 -4.36 -1.65
CA ILE A 11 -18.94 -3.19 -2.48
C ILE A 11 -20.37 -3.25 -3.04
N ALA A 12 -20.81 -4.43 -3.49
CA ALA A 12 -22.16 -4.64 -4.00
C ALA A 12 -23.25 -4.51 -2.93
N SER A 13 -22.92 -4.79 -1.67
CA SER A 13 -23.89 -4.82 -0.56
C SER A 13 -24.33 -3.44 -0.07
N ASP A 14 -23.51 -2.40 -0.28
CA ASP A 14 -23.85 -1.02 0.06
C ASP A 14 -23.41 -0.03 -1.03
N PRO A 15 -24.16 0.07 -2.13
CA PRO A 15 -23.82 0.97 -3.24
C PRO A 15 -23.92 2.46 -2.87
N ALA A 16 -24.65 2.80 -1.80
CA ALA A 16 -24.78 4.18 -1.35
C ALA A 16 -23.49 4.65 -0.68
N TYR A 17 -22.91 3.81 0.19
CA TYR A 17 -21.60 4.07 0.79
C TYR A 17 -20.47 3.93 -0.23
N PHE A 18 -20.40 2.80 -0.96
CA PHE A 18 -19.39 2.54 -1.99
C PHE A 18 -19.78 3.20 -3.32
N ASN A 19 -19.94 4.51 -3.30
CA ASN A 19 -20.25 5.32 -4.48
C ASN A 19 -18.97 5.75 -5.24
N GLU A 20 -19.15 6.44 -6.36
CA GLU A 20 -18.05 6.88 -7.23
C GLU A 20 -17.07 7.85 -6.55
N GLY A 21 -17.51 8.61 -5.55
CA GLY A 21 -16.63 9.48 -4.76
C GLY A 21 -15.65 8.71 -3.88
N ILE A 22 -16.05 7.55 -3.35
CA ILE A 22 -15.17 6.68 -2.55
C ILE A 22 -14.31 5.78 -3.43
N LEU A 23 -14.89 5.25 -4.51
CA LEU A 23 -14.24 4.24 -5.35
C LEU A 23 -13.39 4.83 -6.49
N GLY A 24 -13.63 6.08 -6.88
CA GLY A 24 -13.06 6.69 -8.09
C GLY A 24 -13.56 6.05 -9.41
N LYS A 25 -14.58 5.18 -9.32
CA LYS A 25 -15.28 4.52 -10.43
C LYS A 25 -16.72 4.23 -10.00
N LYS A 26 -17.62 4.01 -10.96
CA LYS A 26 -18.96 3.49 -10.62
C LYS A 26 -18.86 2.17 -9.89
N ASN A 27 -19.75 1.96 -8.92
CA ASN A 27 -19.76 0.78 -8.04
C ASN A 27 -19.63 -0.55 -8.80
N TYR A 28 -20.48 -0.77 -9.82
CA TYR A 28 -20.44 -1.97 -10.66
C TYR A 28 -19.14 -2.14 -11.46
N ASP A 29 -18.57 -1.04 -11.95
CA ASP A 29 -17.31 -1.07 -12.70
C ASP A 29 -16.13 -1.40 -11.77
N TYR A 30 -16.16 -0.91 -10.53
CA TYR A 30 -15.15 -1.23 -9.53
C TYR A 30 -15.18 -2.71 -9.13
N GLN A 31 -16.38 -3.30 -8.95
CA GLN A 31 -16.52 -4.74 -8.68
C GLN A 31 -15.82 -5.58 -9.76
N LYS A 32 -16.07 -5.29 -11.04
CA LYS A 32 -15.42 -5.99 -12.16
C LYS A 32 -13.91 -5.76 -12.19
N TYR A 33 -13.48 -4.54 -11.90
CA TYR A 33 -12.07 -4.15 -11.85
C TYR A 33 -11.33 -4.93 -10.75
N ILE A 34 -11.84 -4.95 -9.53
CA ILE A 34 -11.12 -5.55 -8.40
C ILE A 34 -11.08 -7.08 -8.45
N GLU A 35 -11.98 -7.71 -9.20
CA GLU A 35 -11.95 -9.16 -9.45
C GLU A 35 -10.85 -9.59 -10.43
N GLN A 36 -10.30 -8.67 -11.24
CA GLN A 36 -9.20 -9.00 -12.14
C GLN A 36 -7.92 -9.35 -11.35
N PRO A 37 -7.14 -10.35 -11.77
CA PRO A 37 -5.95 -10.79 -11.03
C PRO A 37 -4.83 -9.74 -11.00
N ASN A 38 -4.75 -8.89 -12.02
CA ASN A 38 -3.69 -7.91 -12.25
C ASN A 38 -4.02 -6.50 -11.76
N THR A 39 -5.10 -6.31 -11.00
CA THR A 39 -5.47 -5.00 -10.44
C THR A 39 -5.00 -4.86 -9.01
N TRP A 40 -4.65 -3.63 -8.64
CA TRP A 40 -4.07 -3.34 -7.34
C TRP A 40 -5.19 -2.99 -6.37
N GLY A 41 -5.13 -3.54 -5.16
CA GLY A 41 -5.95 -3.09 -4.04
C GLY A 41 -5.25 -1.99 -3.26
N GLY A 42 -5.99 -1.27 -2.44
CA GLY A 42 -5.45 -0.21 -1.57
C GLY A 42 -6.36 0.06 -0.38
N SER A 43 -6.53 1.33 -0.03
CA SER A 43 -7.23 1.73 1.19
C SER A 43 -8.68 1.25 1.29
N VAL A 44 -9.41 1.18 0.16
CA VAL A 44 -10.80 0.67 0.14
C VAL A 44 -10.82 -0.81 0.55
N GLU A 45 -9.94 -1.62 -0.05
CA GLU A 45 -9.82 -3.04 0.24
C GLU A 45 -9.39 -3.30 1.68
N LEU A 46 -8.41 -2.53 2.19
CA LEU A 46 -7.95 -2.65 3.58
C LEU A 46 -9.07 -2.31 4.58
N ASN A 47 -9.89 -1.29 4.30
CA ASN A 47 -11.05 -0.98 5.13
C ASN A 47 -12.05 -2.14 5.16
N ILE A 48 -12.38 -2.69 3.99
CA ILE A 48 -13.28 -3.85 3.87
C ILE A 48 -12.72 -5.07 4.60
N PHE A 49 -11.41 -5.35 4.45
CA PHE A 49 -10.78 -6.47 5.13
C PHE A 49 -10.74 -6.32 6.64
N SER A 50 -10.51 -5.11 7.16
CA SER A 50 -10.59 -4.84 8.59
C SER A 50 -11.96 -5.23 9.15
N ASP A 51 -13.03 -4.82 8.45
CA ASP A 51 -14.40 -5.16 8.86
C ASP A 51 -14.77 -6.63 8.61
N TYR A 52 -14.21 -7.28 7.60
CA TYR A 52 -14.45 -8.70 7.31
C TYR A 52 -13.76 -9.62 8.33
N PHE A 53 -12.50 -9.34 8.67
CA PHE A 53 -11.72 -10.13 9.63
C PHE A 53 -11.88 -9.68 11.09
N LYS A 54 -12.63 -8.60 11.34
CA LYS A 54 -12.86 -8.05 12.69
C LYS A 54 -11.55 -7.76 13.42
N THR A 55 -10.60 -7.18 12.68
CA THR A 55 -9.23 -6.95 13.10
C THR A 55 -8.74 -5.63 12.51
N GLU A 56 -8.17 -4.76 13.33
CA GLU A 56 -7.58 -3.52 12.83
C GLU A 56 -6.40 -3.81 11.90
N ILE A 57 -6.23 -2.99 10.86
CA ILE A 57 -5.07 -3.06 9.98
C ILE A 57 -4.36 -1.72 10.07
N MET A 58 -3.16 -1.71 10.64
CA MET A 58 -2.29 -0.53 10.64
C MET A 58 -1.34 -0.63 9.45
N ALA A 59 -1.53 0.23 8.44
CA ALA A 59 -0.65 0.30 7.29
C ALA A 59 0.27 1.52 7.39
N TYR A 60 1.58 1.28 7.54
CA TYR A 60 2.59 2.32 7.56
C TYR A 60 3.09 2.64 6.16
N ASP A 61 2.85 3.87 5.69
CA ASP A 61 3.39 4.43 4.46
C ASP A 61 4.84 4.89 4.71
N VAL A 62 5.80 4.13 4.17
CA VAL A 62 7.24 4.40 4.28
C VAL A 62 7.57 5.74 3.66
N THR A 63 7.04 6.03 2.47
CA THR A 63 7.30 7.26 1.72
C THR A 63 6.94 8.50 2.54
N ARG A 64 5.80 8.48 3.23
CA ARG A 64 5.26 9.63 3.99
C ARG A 64 5.51 9.57 5.50
N LYS A 65 6.10 8.49 5.99
CA LYS A 65 6.33 8.22 7.42
C LYS A 65 5.06 8.37 8.27
N ARG A 66 3.95 7.79 7.81
CA ARG A 66 2.65 7.87 8.51
C ARG A 66 1.96 6.52 8.57
N GLY A 67 1.21 6.26 9.63
CA GLY A 67 0.32 5.12 9.76
C GLY A 67 -1.12 5.49 9.41
N ASN A 68 -1.83 4.60 8.72
CA ASN A 68 -3.28 4.65 8.55
C ASN A 68 -3.89 3.42 9.22
N CYS A 69 -4.77 3.63 10.21
CA CYS A 69 -5.45 2.56 10.93
C CYS A 69 -6.83 2.30 10.35
N PHE A 70 -7.05 1.13 9.76
CA PHE A 70 -8.34 0.71 9.23
C PHE A 70 -9.13 -0.05 10.30
N GLY A 71 -10.35 0.39 10.58
CA GLY A 71 -11.19 -0.15 11.66
C GLY A 71 -10.78 0.33 13.06
N GLU A 72 -10.10 1.47 13.14
CA GLU A 72 -9.63 2.07 14.40
C GLU A 72 -10.70 2.08 15.48
N ALA A 73 -10.31 1.62 16.67
CA ALA A 73 -11.12 1.48 17.87
C ALA A 73 -12.34 0.55 17.73
N LYS A 74 -12.51 -0.15 16.60
CA LYS A 74 -13.60 -1.12 16.43
C LYS A 74 -13.25 -2.51 16.96
N TYR A 75 -11.96 -2.88 16.96
CA TYR A 75 -11.53 -4.26 17.23
C TYR A 75 -10.40 -4.31 18.26
N SER A 76 -10.28 -5.44 18.97
CA SER A 76 -9.25 -5.64 20.00
C SER A 76 -7.93 -6.19 19.45
N GLN A 77 -7.94 -6.68 18.21
CA GLN A 77 -6.79 -7.25 17.53
C GLN A 77 -6.34 -6.32 16.42
N ARG A 78 -5.03 -6.31 16.13
CA ARG A 78 -4.42 -5.50 15.08
C ARG A 78 -3.33 -6.29 14.36
N VAL A 79 -3.27 -6.13 13.04
CA VAL A 79 -2.13 -6.53 12.20
C VAL A 79 -1.44 -5.30 11.63
N TYR A 80 -0.19 -5.45 11.22
CA TYR A 80 0.64 -4.35 10.74
C TYR A 80 1.16 -4.63 9.34
N LEU A 81 1.04 -3.64 8.47
CA LEU A 81 1.55 -3.66 7.10
C LEU A 81 2.55 -2.52 6.91
N LEU A 82 3.52 -2.74 6.05
CA LEU A 82 4.42 -1.74 5.53
C LEU A 82 4.09 -1.50 4.06
N TYR A 83 3.95 -0.24 3.65
CA TYR A 83 3.67 0.16 2.28
C TYR A 83 4.81 1.03 1.76
N ASP A 84 5.50 0.56 0.73
CA ASP A 84 6.66 1.24 0.14
C ASP A 84 6.29 2.21 -1.00
N GLY A 85 5.00 2.43 -1.24
CA GLY A 85 4.50 3.21 -2.39
C GLY A 85 4.00 2.35 -3.53
N ILE A 86 4.41 1.08 -3.63
CA ILE A 86 3.92 0.16 -4.66
C ILE A 86 3.62 -1.27 -4.15
N HIS A 87 4.13 -1.64 -3.00
CA HIS A 87 4.02 -2.97 -2.44
C HIS A 87 3.60 -2.92 -0.97
N TYR A 88 2.83 -3.93 -0.54
CA TYR A 88 2.48 -4.13 0.86
C TYR A 88 3.20 -5.36 1.38
N ASP A 89 3.96 -5.18 2.46
CA ASP A 89 4.59 -6.27 3.20
C ASP A 89 3.96 -6.39 4.59
N VAL A 90 3.92 -7.61 5.12
CA VAL A 90 3.46 -7.85 6.50
C VAL A 90 4.60 -7.58 7.49
N LEU A 91 4.29 -6.87 8.57
CA LEU A 91 5.21 -6.75 9.70
C LEU A 91 4.91 -7.84 10.71
N VAL A 92 5.96 -8.58 11.08
CA VAL A 92 5.90 -9.72 11.98
C VAL A 92 6.86 -9.52 13.15
N TRP A 93 6.53 -10.14 14.28
CA TRP A 93 7.43 -10.24 15.42
C TRP A 93 7.92 -11.67 15.56
N ASN A 94 9.19 -11.90 15.22
CA ASN A 94 9.79 -13.23 15.36
C ASN A 94 10.27 -13.45 16.81
N LEU A 95 9.74 -14.48 17.47
CA LEU A 95 10.07 -14.79 18.87
C LEU A 95 11.49 -15.35 19.06
N VAL A 96 12.15 -15.74 17.99
CA VAL A 96 13.51 -16.33 18.00
C VAL A 96 14.36 -15.59 16.96
N PRO A 97 14.96 -14.42 17.31
CA PRO A 97 15.68 -13.57 16.36
C PRO A 97 16.82 -14.27 15.58
N SER A 98 17.34 -15.38 16.10
CA SER A 98 18.38 -16.19 15.47
C SER A 98 17.85 -17.20 14.45
N SER A 99 16.54 -17.37 14.32
CA SER A 99 15.91 -18.29 13.38
C SER A 99 15.14 -17.52 12.30
N PRO A 100 15.49 -17.68 11.02
CA PRO A 100 14.71 -17.09 9.92
C PRO A 100 13.42 -17.86 9.63
N GLN A 101 13.06 -18.84 10.46
CA GLN A 101 11.85 -19.64 10.26
C GLN A 101 10.61 -18.85 10.69
N SER A 102 9.62 -18.81 9.80
CA SER A 102 8.34 -18.15 10.03
C SER A 102 7.47 -18.79 11.10
N ASP A 103 7.82 -20.00 11.56
CA ASP A 103 7.05 -20.74 12.57
C ASP A 103 7.01 -20.02 13.94
N PHE A 104 7.93 -19.06 14.14
CA PHE A 104 8.02 -18.24 15.34
C PHE A 104 7.47 -16.81 15.12
N ASP A 105 6.88 -16.53 13.96
CA ASP A 105 6.34 -15.21 13.65
C ASP A 105 4.97 -15.01 14.32
N VAL A 106 4.87 -13.93 15.08
CA VAL A 106 3.59 -13.40 15.55
C VAL A 106 3.17 -12.29 14.61
N THR A 107 1.95 -12.39 14.07
CA THR A 107 1.42 -11.44 13.07
C THR A 107 0.19 -10.67 13.55
N VAL A 108 -0.46 -11.15 14.63
CA VAL A 108 -1.67 -10.56 15.21
C VAL A 108 -1.37 -10.14 16.64
N PHE A 109 -1.67 -8.89 16.96
CA PHE A 109 -1.34 -8.28 18.23
C PHE A 109 -2.59 -7.69 18.89
N ASN A 110 -2.49 -7.36 20.18
CA ASN A 110 -3.53 -6.55 20.83
C ASN A 110 -3.47 -5.13 20.27
N ALA A 111 -4.61 -4.57 19.85
CA ALA A 111 -4.69 -3.23 19.27
C ALA A 111 -4.25 -2.10 20.22
N LYS A 112 -4.22 -2.37 21.54
CA LYS A 112 -3.76 -1.43 22.58
C LYS A 112 -2.30 -1.63 22.98
N ASP A 113 -1.59 -2.57 22.36
CA ASP A 113 -0.17 -2.78 22.63
C ASP A 113 0.67 -1.67 21.99
N SER A 114 0.87 -0.59 22.76
CA SER A 114 1.71 0.52 22.32
C SER A 114 3.20 0.16 22.22
N ALA A 115 3.64 -0.93 22.85
CA ALA A 115 5.04 -1.32 22.84
C ALA A 115 5.41 -1.93 21.49
N ILE A 116 4.60 -2.87 20.98
CA ILE A 116 4.82 -3.42 19.64
C ILE A 116 4.68 -2.34 18.56
N GLU A 117 3.71 -1.43 18.71
CA GLU A 117 3.50 -0.33 17.77
C GLU A 117 4.75 0.55 17.63
N ARG A 118 5.40 0.90 18.75
CA ARG A 118 6.65 1.67 18.72
C ARG A 118 7.78 0.95 17.99
N GLU A 119 7.89 -0.37 18.11
CA GLU A 119 8.92 -1.13 17.40
C GLU A 119 8.66 -1.17 15.89
N PHE A 120 7.41 -1.31 15.46
CA PHE A 120 7.06 -1.27 14.03
C PHE A 120 7.22 0.12 13.41
N ILE A 121 7.01 1.20 14.17
CA ILE A 121 7.35 2.56 13.72
C ILE A 121 8.84 2.68 13.42
N LYS A 122 9.72 2.13 14.28
CA LYS A 122 11.18 2.14 14.02
C LYS A 122 11.55 1.38 12.75
N VAL A 123 10.86 0.29 12.43
CA VAL A 123 11.06 -0.44 11.16
C VAL A 123 10.72 0.46 9.98
N MET A 124 9.57 1.14 10.01
CA MET A 124 9.19 2.10 8.98
C MET A 124 10.23 3.23 8.83
N GLU A 125 10.69 3.82 9.95
CA GLU A 125 11.69 4.89 9.92
C GLU A 125 13.02 4.42 9.33
N LYS A 126 13.44 3.20 9.64
CA LYS A 126 14.64 2.57 9.08
C LYS A 126 14.50 2.33 7.58
N GLU A 127 13.39 1.77 7.12
CA GLU A 127 13.16 1.53 5.69
C GLU A 127 13.11 2.85 4.91
N HIS A 128 12.45 3.89 5.47
CA HIS A 128 12.46 5.24 4.91
C HIS A 128 13.88 5.81 4.84
N ALA A 129 14.65 5.74 5.91
CA ALA A 129 16.03 6.24 5.94
C ALA A 129 16.95 5.51 4.94
N SER A 130 16.65 4.25 4.63
CA SER A 130 17.39 3.47 3.64
C SER A 130 17.02 3.79 2.19
N GLY A 131 15.98 4.59 1.95
CA GLY A 131 15.50 4.94 0.61
C GLY A 131 14.81 3.80 -0.13
N LYS A 132 14.41 2.73 0.56
CA LYS A 132 13.71 1.58 -0.01
C LYS A 132 12.20 1.85 -0.12
N TYR A 133 11.84 2.84 -0.92
CA TYR A 133 10.45 3.14 -1.25
C TYR A 133 10.38 3.81 -2.63
N VAL A 134 9.21 3.77 -3.22
CA VAL A 134 8.90 4.42 -4.49
C VAL A 134 8.00 5.62 -4.20
N ASP A 135 8.56 6.83 -4.33
CA ASP A 135 7.75 8.04 -4.37
C ASP A 135 7.16 8.19 -5.77
N GLU A 136 6.01 7.55 -6.01
CA GLU A 136 5.27 7.65 -7.28
C GLU A 136 4.91 9.07 -7.71
N TYR A 137 4.99 10.06 -6.81
CA TYR A 137 4.60 11.44 -7.08
C TYR A 137 5.80 12.33 -7.40
N ASN A 138 6.95 12.09 -6.78
CA ASN A 138 8.14 12.95 -6.91
C ASN A 138 9.39 12.26 -7.47
N TYR A 139 9.29 11.03 -8.01
CA TYR A 139 10.44 10.40 -8.66
C TYR A 139 10.90 11.19 -9.88
N THR A 140 12.20 11.34 -10.04
CA THR A 140 12.78 12.00 -11.22
C THR A 140 13.14 10.94 -12.26
N LEU A 141 12.60 11.08 -13.47
CA LEU A 141 13.00 10.33 -14.64
C LEU A 141 13.99 11.15 -15.46
N GLN A 142 15.12 10.55 -15.81
CA GLN A 142 16.05 11.12 -16.78
C GLN A 142 15.90 10.40 -18.12
N CYS A 143 15.71 11.17 -19.19
CA CYS A 143 15.83 10.64 -20.54
C CYS A 143 17.30 10.30 -20.81
N LEU A 144 17.59 9.04 -21.11
CA LEU A 144 18.95 8.57 -21.35
C LEU A 144 19.50 8.97 -22.72
N GLN A 145 18.63 9.48 -23.61
CA GLN A 145 19.01 9.94 -24.96
C GLN A 145 19.43 11.41 -24.98
N CYS A 146 18.78 12.28 -24.19
CA CYS A 146 19.07 13.72 -24.16
C CYS A 146 19.48 14.29 -22.79
N GLY A 147 19.42 13.49 -21.73
CA GLY A 147 19.80 13.90 -20.38
C GLY A 147 18.80 14.78 -19.63
N GLN A 148 17.67 15.16 -20.24
CA GLN A 148 16.63 15.94 -19.55
C GLN A 148 16.00 15.14 -18.42
N LYS A 149 15.76 15.82 -17.28
CA LYS A 149 15.14 15.27 -16.09
C LYS A 149 13.69 15.75 -15.96
N PHE A 150 12.79 14.87 -15.53
CA PHE A 150 11.36 15.10 -15.41
C PHE A 150 10.89 14.59 -14.07
N VAL A 151 10.13 15.39 -13.32
CA VAL A 151 9.51 14.95 -12.08
C VAL A 151 8.18 14.26 -12.41
N GLY A 152 8.05 13.00 -12.03
CA GLY A 152 6.89 12.14 -12.27
C GLY A 152 6.71 11.68 -13.72
N ASN A 153 5.74 10.79 -13.92
CA ASN A 153 5.51 10.14 -15.22
C ASN A 153 4.92 11.08 -16.29
N SER A 154 4.08 12.03 -15.90
CA SER A 154 3.32 12.86 -16.85
C SER A 154 4.24 13.68 -17.77
N ALA A 155 5.25 14.34 -17.18
CA ALA A 155 6.22 15.14 -17.93
C ALA A 155 7.15 14.27 -18.81
N ALA A 156 7.56 13.09 -18.32
CA ALA A 156 8.36 12.15 -19.10
C ALA A 156 7.60 11.59 -20.31
N VAL A 157 6.30 11.27 -20.16
CA VAL A 157 5.45 10.81 -21.26
C VAL A 157 5.23 11.92 -22.29
N ALA A 158 5.04 13.17 -21.85
CA ALA A 158 4.93 14.31 -22.76
C ALA A 158 6.22 14.51 -23.57
N HIS A 159 7.38 14.39 -22.92
CA HIS A 159 8.69 14.42 -23.57
C HIS A 159 8.86 13.29 -24.59
N ALA A 160 8.54 12.06 -24.20
CA ALA A 160 8.63 10.89 -25.08
C ALA A 160 7.81 11.09 -26.36
N LYS A 161 6.59 11.61 -26.23
CA LYS A 161 5.72 11.91 -27.39
C LYS A 161 6.29 13.01 -28.29
N ALA A 162 6.83 14.07 -27.70
CA ALA A 162 7.35 15.23 -28.44
C ALA A 162 8.69 14.93 -29.15
N THR A 163 9.52 14.07 -28.56
CA THR A 163 10.90 13.84 -29.03
C THR A 163 11.13 12.46 -29.64
N GLN A 164 10.18 11.53 -29.49
CA GLN A 164 10.34 10.11 -29.80
C GLN A 164 11.44 9.40 -28.98
N HIS A 165 11.87 10.01 -27.87
CA HIS A 165 12.76 9.32 -26.93
C HIS A 165 11.97 8.34 -26.06
N ASP A 166 12.45 7.11 -25.94
CA ASP A 166 11.80 6.00 -25.24
C ASP A 166 12.67 5.39 -24.12
N GLN A 167 13.92 5.84 -23.98
CA GLN A 167 14.82 5.36 -22.94
C GLN A 167 14.83 6.33 -21.74
N PHE A 168 14.24 5.89 -20.63
CA PHE A 168 14.21 6.61 -19.37
C PHE A 168 14.79 5.77 -18.24
N GLY A 169 15.55 6.40 -17.36
CA GLY A 169 16.04 5.81 -16.11
C GLY A 169 15.62 6.65 -14.91
N GLN A 170 15.47 6.02 -13.76
CA GLN A 170 15.25 6.75 -12.52
C GLN A 170 16.55 7.46 -12.13
N ALA A 171 16.46 8.76 -11.88
CA ALA A 171 17.58 9.59 -11.46
C ALA A 171 17.37 10.02 -10.02
N SER A 172 18.43 9.92 -9.21
CA SER A 172 18.47 10.57 -7.90
C SER A 172 18.46 12.09 -8.08
N ASN A 173 17.77 12.78 -7.17
CA ASN A 173 17.86 14.24 -7.06
C ASN A 173 19.26 14.68 -6.65
#